data_AF-A0A4P7VJS0-F1
#
_entry.id   AF-A0A4P7VJS0-F1
#
_cell.length_a   1.000
_cell.length_b   1.000
_cell.length_c   1.000
_cell.angle_alpha   90.00
_cell.angle_beta   90.00
_cell.angle_gamma   90.00
#
_symmetry.space_group_name_H-M   'P 1'
#
loop_
_entity.id
_entity.type
_entity.pdbx_description
1 polymer ?
#
loop_
_entity_poly.entity_id
_entity_poly.type
_entity_poly.pdbx_seq_one_letter_code
_entity_poly.pdbx_strand_id
1 'polypeptide(L)'
;MKLYNHVAFKMGQREATIASFIQEGGNWQDIPLSYSDTRLDNIRATGGRTTYYGRLAWDKPSYTIATYFNRVGNGCNLHPEQNRVMSNREAARFQSFPDDFIFQGSKASQYKQIGNAVPPLLARLVSSLIKPHLNSYNFVDLFAGCGGMSEGFIMNGFNLLAVNEVDKNIMLTNKFNHSKYTDESHFILGDITQEETKQQIINACEGHSVDVVIGGPPCQGFSYAGWRDPNDTRNQLFRDFVELVKRIKPKFFVMENVLGILTMRKGQAIKEIIEAFEEIGYHVNPPLKLNAANFGVPQKRKRVIIIGSLDPDITIEQPLPLFEEDSLIAPPFVTVRDAIGNLPHIEDGGGELEMDYEFVLKSPYDMLMQKEIDFDKFYDLMCNK
;
A
#
# COMPACT_ATOMS: atom_id res chain seq x y z
N MET A 1 -23.07 -0.37 10.98
CA MET A 1 -21.66 -0.78 11.13
C MET A 1 -20.88 0.32 11.83
N LYS A 2 -19.66 0.04 12.32
CA LYS A 2 -18.76 1.08 12.80
C LYS A 2 -17.80 1.50 11.71
N LEU A 3 -17.69 2.81 11.47
CA LEU A 3 -16.73 3.40 10.55
C LEU A 3 -15.64 4.10 11.36
N TYR A 4 -14.37 3.77 11.08
CA TYR A 4 -13.23 4.30 11.83
C TYR A 4 -12.38 5.26 11.01
N ASN A 5 -11.72 6.20 11.69
CA ASN A 5 -10.79 7.17 11.11
C ASN A 5 -11.37 7.99 9.93
N HIS A 6 -12.68 8.26 9.89
CA HIS A 6 -13.27 9.12 8.87
C HIS A 6 -13.13 10.59 9.25
N VAL A 7 -11.89 11.07 9.22
CA VAL A 7 -11.50 12.41 9.68
C VAL A 7 -10.76 13.14 8.56
N ALA A 8 -11.17 14.38 8.28
CA ALA A 8 -10.49 15.25 7.32
C ALA A 8 -9.46 16.16 8.00
N PHE A 9 -8.44 16.58 7.23
CA PHE A 9 -7.55 17.65 7.65
C PHE A 9 -8.23 19.01 7.44
N LYS A 10 -7.97 19.97 8.35
CA LYS A 10 -8.50 21.33 8.24
C LYS A 10 -7.62 22.17 7.33
N MET A 11 -8.13 22.55 6.16
CA MET A 11 -7.39 23.41 5.25
C MET A 11 -7.24 24.84 5.80
N GLY A 12 -6.14 25.50 5.45
CA GLY A 12 -6.01 26.94 5.67
C GLY A 12 -6.97 27.73 4.77
N GLN A 13 -7.32 28.97 5.14
CA GLN A 13 -8.25 29.80 4.37
C GLN A 13 -7.87 29.92 2.88
N ARG A 14 -6.57 30.13 2.60
CA ARG A 14 -6.06 30.21 1.23
C ARG A 14 -6.22 28.89 0.47
N GLU A 15 -5.94 27.76 1.12
CA GLU A 15 -6.08 26.43 0.51
C GLU A 15 -7.55 26.12 0.21
N ALA A 16 -8.47 26.48 1.12
CA ALA A 16 -9.90 26.32 0.92
C ALA A 16 -10.43 27.16 -0.26
N THR A 17 -9.93 28.38 -0.42
CA THR A 17 -10.26 29.22 -1.60
C THR A 17 -9.66 28.66 -2.88
N ILE A 18 -8.41 28.16 -2.84
CA ILE A 18 -7.81 27.51 -4.00
C ILE A 18 -8.64 26.29 -4.41
N ALA A 19 -9.01 25.44 -3.45
CA ALA A 19 -9.78 24.23 -3.69
C ALA A 19 -11.13 24.53 -4.38
N SER A 20 -11.80 25.63 -4.04
CA SER A 20 -13.12 25.96 -4.60
C SER A 20 -13.10 26.36 -6.08
N PHE A 21 -11.94 26.70 -6.65
CA PHE A 21 -11.81 26.94 -8.09
C PHE A 21 -11.76 25.65 -8.90
N ILE A 22 -11.28 24.57 -8.29
CA ILE A 22 -10.92 23.33 -8.97
C ILE A 22 -12.17 22.48 -9.05
N GLN A 23 -12.65 22.21 -10.26
CA GLN A 23 -13.83 21.38 -10.50
C GLN A 23 -13.50 19.90 -10.41
N GLU A 24 -14.50 19.02 -10.42
CA GLU A 24 -14.30 17.57 -10.46
C GLU A 24 -13.32 17.18 -11.58
N GLY A 25 -12.32 16.35 -11.27
CA GLY A 25 -11.27 15.94 -12.23
C GLY A 25 -10.28 17.06 -12.61
N GLY A 26 -10.49 18.27 -12.09
CA GLY A 26 -9.68 19.45 -12.29
C GLY A 26 -8.34 19.44 -11.55
N ASN A 27 -7.53 20.47 -11.78
CA ASN A 27 -6.21 20.60 -11.16
C ASN A 27 -5.74 22.07 -11.03
N TRP A 28 -4.45 22.30 -10.79
CA TRP A 28 -3.84 23.63 -10.69
C TRP A 28 -4.14 24.58 -11.86
N GLN A 29 -4.47 24.05 -13.05
CA GLN A 29 -4.84 24.81 -14.24
C GLN A 29 -6.16 25.57 -14.08
N ASP A 30 -7.05 25.13 -13.19
CA ASP A 30 -8.34 25.78 -12.93
C ASP A 30 -8.18 27.00 -12.01
N ILE A 31 -7.02 27.15 -11.35
CA ILE A 31 -6.75 28.23 -10.42
C ILE A 31 -6.52 29.53 -11.22
N PRO A 32 -7.33 30.58 -11.02
CA PRO A 32 -7.21 31.84 -11.76
C PRO A 32 -5.80 32.43 -11.69
N LEU A 33 -5.35 33.07 -12.77
CA LEU A 33 -4.04 33.73 -12.82
C LEU A 33 -3.88 34.83 -11.76
N SER A 34 -4.98 35.43 -11.31
CA SER A 34 -5.00 36.41 -10.21
C SER A 34 -4.61 35.80 -8.85
N TYR A 35 -4.77 34.47 -8.68
CA TYR A 35 -4.23 33.73 -7.56
C TYR A 35 -2.83 33.21 -7.92
N SER A 36 -1.80 33.78 -7.30
CA SER A 36 -0.41 33.41 -7.49
C SER A 36 0.34 33.28 -6.16
N ASP A 37 1.36 32.43 -6.18
CA ASP A 37 2.47 32.39 -5.23
C ASP A 37 3.66 31.75 -5.92
N THR A 38 4.81 31.79 -5.25
CA THR A 38 6.06 31.20 -5.74
C THR A 38 5.89 29.75 -6.19
N ARG A 39 5.05 28.94 -5.53
CA ARG A 39 4.84 27.54 -5.91
C ARG A 39 3.99 27.43 -7.18
N LEU A 40 2.85 28.11 -7.24
CA LEU A 40 1.96 28.11 -8.40
C LEU A 40 2.65 28.71 -9.63
N ASP A 41 3.42 29.78 -9.45
CA ASP A 41 4.16 30.43 -10.54
C ASP A 41 5.25 29.50 -11.09
N ASN A 42 5.96 28.79 -10.21
CA ASN A 42 6.91 27.75 -10.62
C ASN A 42 6.24 26.58 -11.36
N ILE A 43 5.06 26.14 -10.90
CA ILE A 43 4.29 25.09 -11.58
C ILE A 43 3.89 25.55 -12.99
N ARG A 44 3.36 26.77 -13.12
CA ARG A 44 2.98 27.37 -14.40
C ARG A 44 4.17 27.49 -15.35
N ALA A 45 5.32 27.96 -14.85
CA ALA A 45 6.53 28.14 -15.65
C ALA A 45 7.16 26.83 -16.13
N THR A 46 7.07 25.76 -15.34
CA THR A 46 7.67 24.45 -15.64
C THR A 46 6.72 23.48 -16.36
N GLY A 47 5.48 23.90 -16.62
CA GLY A 47 4.42 23.05 -17.15
C GLY A 47 3.77 22.11 -16.12
N GLY A 48 4.32 22.02 -14.90
CA GLY A 48 3.73 21.30 -13.78
C GLY A 48 3.50 19.80 -13.99
N ARG A 49 2.96 19.13 -12.98
CA ARG A 49 2.31 17.83 -13.16
C ARG A 49 0.81 18.06 -13.13
N THR A 50 0.06 17.43 -14.03
CA THR A 50 -1.41 17.51 -14.07
C THR A 50 -2.07 17.01 -12.78
N THR A 51 -1.33 16.26 -11.96
CA THR A 51 -1.81 15.82 -10.66
C THR A 51 -1.73 16.88 -9.57
N TYR A 52 -0.98 17.97 -9.71
CA TYR A 52 -0.85 18.96 -8.63
C TYR A 52 -2.13 19.76 -8.43
N TYR A 53 -2.49 20.01 -7.16
CA TYR A 53 -3.76 20.62 -6.77
C TYR A 53 -4.95 19.88 -7.39
N GLY A 54 -4.88 18.56 -7.53
CA GLY A 54 -5.91 17.80 -8.22
C GLY A 54 -7.16 17.58 -7.36
N ARG A 55 -8.32 17.62 -8.02
CA ARG A 55 -9.58 17.11 -7.48
C ARG A 55 -9.91 15.77 -8.12
N LEU A 56 -10.31 14.82 -7.28
CA LEU A 56 -10.66 13.48 -7.72
C LEU A 56 -11.84 13.55 -8.71
N ALA A 57 -11.86 12.62 -9.66
CA ALA A 57 -12.99 12.40 -10.55
C ALA A 57 -13.74 11.15 -10.10
N TRP A 58 -15.06 11.22 -10.01
CA TRP A 58 -15.88 10.14 -9.50
C TRP A 58 -15.72 8.86 -10.31
N ASP A 59 -15.70 8.98 -11.64
CA ASP A 59 -15.78 7.86 -12.57
C ASP A 59 -14.39 7.36 -13.01
N LYS A 60 -13.33 7.70 -12.26
CA LYS A 60 -11.97 7.21 -12.47
C LYS A 60 -11.37 6.67 -11.18
N PRO A 61 -10.38 5.76 -11.24
CA PRO A 61 -9.61 5.38 -10.06
C PRO A 61 -8.83 6.58 -9.51
N SER A 62 -8.57 6.58 -8.20
CA SER A 62 -7.75 7.61 -7.57
C SER A 62 -6.29 7.58 -8.08
N TYR A 63 -5.59 8.70 -7.94
CA TYR A 63 -4.14 8.72 -8.12
C TYR A 63 -3.43 8.08 -6.91
N THR A 64 -2.13 7.81 -7.04
CA THR A 64 -1.34 7.22 -5.95
C THR A 64 -1.47 8.05 -4.67
N ILE A 65 -1.95 7.42 -3.60
CA ILE A 65 -2.04 8.03 -2.27
C ILE A 65 -0.62 8.10 -1.67
N ALA A 66 -0.16 9.31 -1.38
CA ALA A 66 1.16 9.60 -0.82
C ALA A 66 1.05 10.07 0.64
N THR A 67 2.17 10.11 1.38
CA THR A 67 2.20 10.44 2.82
C THR A 67 1.76 11.87 3.20
N TYR A 68 1.44 12.70 2.21
CA TYR A 68 0.96 14.07 2.36
C TYR A 68 -0.39 14.29 1.67
N PHE A 69 -1.25 13.27 1.60
CA PHE A 69 -2.60 13.39 1.03
C PHE A 69 -3.48 14.40 1.76
N ASN A 70 -3.05 14.86 2.94
CA ASN A 70 -3.69 15.92 3.71
C ASN A 70 -3.41 17.35 3.18
N ARG A 71 -2.61 17.50 2.12
CA ARG A 71 -2.22 18.80 1.55
C ARG A 71 -2.81 18.99 0.17
N VAL A 72 -3.42 20.14 -0.09
CA VAL A 72 -4.04 20.46 -1.39
C VAL A 72 -3.00 20.46 -2.52
N GLY A 73 -1.85 21.12 -2.31
CA GLY A 73 -0.86 21.30 -3.37
C GLY A 73 -0.07 20.06 -3.80
N ASN A 74 -0.30 18.90 -3.18
CA ASN A 74 0.52 17.69 -3.36
C ASN A 74 -0.27 16.53 -3.96
N GLY A 75 -0.44 16.51 -5.27
CA GLY A 75 -1.21 15.43 -5.92
C GLY A 75 -2.70 15.72 -5.94
N CYS A 76 -3.49 14.69 -6.25
CA CYS A 76 -4.93 14.79 -6.49
C CYS A 76 -5.67 14.33 -5.24
N ASN A 77 -5.83 15.25 -4.29
CA ASN A 77 -6.29 14.93 -2.93
C ASN A 77 -7.64 15.53 -2.55
N LEU A 78 -8.18 16.44 -3.35
CA LEU A 78 -9.48 17.04 -3.04
C LEU A 78 -10.58 16.01 -3.31
N HIS A 79 -11.54 15.95 -2.38
CA HIS A 79 -12.74 15.14 -2.55
C HIS A 79 -13.49 15.56 -3.83
N PRO A 80 -14.14 14.66 -4.59
CA PRO A 80 -14.76 15.02 -5.87
C PRO A 80 -15.79 16.17 -5.79
N GLU A 81 -16.59 16.21 -4.72
CA GLU A 81 -17.65 17.21 -4.54
C GLU A 81 -17.42 18.16 -3.35
N GLN A 82 -17.10 17.62 -2.18
CA GLN A 82 -16.91 18.37 -0.95
C GLN A 82 -15.65 19.26 -1.02
N ASN A 83 -15.73 20.52 -0.57
CA ASN A 83 -14.60 21.46 -0.60
C ASN A 83 -13.60 21.20 0.54
N ARG A 84 -12.99 20.02 0.52
CA ARG A 84 -12.00 19.52 1.50
C ARG A 84 -11.03 18.55 0.83
N VAL A 85 -9.92 18.27 1.52
CA VAL A 85 -9.11 17.10 1.21
C VAL A 85 -9.81 15.80 1.65
N MET A 86 -9.38 14.68 1.08
CA MET A 86 -9.89 13.37 1.47
C MET A 86 -9.63 13.06 2.95
N SER A 87 -10.50 12.25 3.55
CA SER A 87 -10.34 11.75 4.91
C SER A 87 -9.33 10.60 4.99
N ASN A 88 -8.91 10.23 6.20
CA ASN A 88 -8.04 9.06 6.38
C ASN A 88 -8.73 7.77 5.93
N ARG A 89 -10.02 7.61 6.20
CA ARG A 89 -10.82 6.45 5.75
C ARG A 89 -10.96 6.40 4.24
N GLU A 90 -11.19 7.52 3.57
CA GLU A 90 -11.23 7.60 2.11
C GLU A 90 -9.88 7.19 1.50
N ALA A 91 -8.78 7.73 2.04
CA ALA A 91 -7.42 7.36 1.64
C ALA A 91 -7.12 5.86 1.87
N ALA A 92 -7.59 5.29 2.98
CA ALA A 92 -7.46 3.87 3.31
C ALA A 92 -8.26 2.99 2.35
N ARG A 93 -9.51 3.37 2.02
CA ARG A 93 -10.33 2.68 1.01
C ARG A 93 -9.73 2.76 -0.39
N PHE A 94 -9.08 3.87 -0.77
CA PHE A 94 -8.29 3.91 -2.01
C PHE A 94 -7.10 2.96 -2.03
N GLN A 95 -6.60 2.57 -0.86
CA GLN A 95 -5.60 1.51 -0.72
C GLN A 95 -6.20 0.14 -0.47
N SER A 96 -7.53 -0.04 -0.54
CA SER A 96 -8.23 -1.31 -0.26
C SER A 96 -8.08 -1.86 1.16
N PHE A 97 -7.90 -0.98 2.15
CA PHE A 97 -8.04 -1.38 3.55
C PHE A 97 -9.52 -1.56 3.90
N PRO A 98 -9.89 -2.68 4.55
CA PRO A 98 -11.23 -2.91 5.08
C PRO A 98 -11.69 -1.84 6.07
N ASP A 99 -13.00 -1.70 6.21
CA ASP A 99 -13.61 -0.67 7.07
C ASP A 99 -13.39 -0.93 8.56
N ASP A 100 -13.15 -2.19 8.96
CA ASP A 100 -12.79 -2.59 10.32
C ASP A 100 -11.30 -2.40 10.64
N PHE A 101 -10.48 -1.99 9.67
CA PHE A 101 -9.06 -1.72 9.88
C PHE A 101 -8.85 -0.35 10.53
N ILE A 102 -8.26 -0.30 11.73
CA ILE A 102 -8.15 0.93 12.54
C ILE A 102 -6.72 1.44 12.56
N PHE A 103 -6.53 2.70 12.16
CA PHE A 103 -5.23 3.37 12.21
C PHE A 103 -5.01 4.08 13.55
N GLN A 104 -3.92 3.72 14.23
CA GLN A 104 -3.52 4.26 15.53
C GLN A 104 -2.48 5.39 15.39
N GLY A 105 -2.29 6.14 16.48
CA GLY A 105 -1.30 7.22 16.56
C GLY A 105 -1.81 8.57 16.06
N SER A 106 -0.91 9.57 15.99
CA SER A 106 -1.25 10.93 15.57
C SER A 106 -1.70 11.00 14.10
N LYS A 107 -2.49 12.02 13.73
CA LYS A 107 -2.91 12.23 12.33
C LYS A 107 -1.73 12.19 11.35
N ALA A 108 -0.61 12.82 11.71
CA ALA A 108 0.61 12.82 10.90
C ALA A 108 1.23 11.42 10.75
N SER A 109 1.17 10.57 11.79
CA SER A 109 1.59 9.17 11.69
C SER A 109 0.66 8.38 10.78
N GLN A 110 -0.66 8.54 10.93
CA GLN A 110 -1.65 7.85 10.10
C GLN A 110 -1.48 8.18 8.61
N TYR A 111 -1.20 9.44 8.25
CA TYR A 111 -0.91 9.82 6.86
C TYR A 111 0.30 9.08 6.29
N LYS A 112 1.37 8.95 7.09
CA LYS A 112 2.58 8.20 6.70
C LYS A 112 2.29 6.71 6.52
N GLN A 113 1.56 6.11 7.47
CA GLN A 113 1.17 4.71 7.44
C GLN A 113 0.39 4.38 6.16
N ILE A 114 -0.70 5.10 5.91
CA ILE A 114 -1.53 4.91 4.72
C ILE A 114 -0.70 5.16 3.46
N GLY A 115 -0.03 6.32 3.32
CA GLY A 115 0.71 6.65 2.09
C GLY A 115 1.81 5.66 1.69
N ASN A 116 2.48 5.06 2.69
CA ASN A 116 3.56 4.10 2.46
C ASN A 116 3.08 2.65 2.31
N ALA A 117 1.84 2.32 2.67
CA ALA A 117 1.35 0.95 2.67
C ALA A 117 1.34 0.30 1.28
N VAL A 118 1.39 -1.03 1.28
CA VAL A 118 1.00 -1.87 0.15
C VAL A 118 -0.51 -2.11 0.25
N PRO A 119 -1.29 -1.88 -0.82
CA PRO A 119 -2.73 -2.17 -0.79
C PRO A 119 -3.04 -3.63 -0.46
N PRO A 120 -3.94 -3.95 0.48
CA PRO A 120 -4.29 -5.34 0.81
C PRO A 120 -4.71 -6.18 -0.39
N LEU A 121 -5.52 -5.66 -1.32
CA LEU A 121 -5.90 -6.45 -2.51
C LEU A 121 -4.73 -6.70 -3.47
N LEU A 122 -3.73 -5.81 -3.51
CA LEU A 122 -2.51 -6.07 -4.27
C LEU A 122 -1.67 -7.17 -3.62
N ALA A 123 -1.56 -7.17 -2.29
CA ALA A 123 -0.89 -8.23 -1.54
C ALA A 123 -1.64 -9.57 -1.62
N ARG A 124 -2.99 -9.55 -1.64
CA ARG A 124 -3.84 -10.72 -1.89
C ARG A 124 -3.59 -11.33 -3.27
N LEU A 125 -3.44 -10.50 -4.31
CA LEU A 125 -3.03 -10.99 -5.63
C LEU A 125 -1.68 -11.71 -5.54
N VAL A 126 -0.67 -11.09 -4.93
CA VAL A 126 0.67 -11.69 -4.83
C VAL A 126 0.63 -13.03 -4.10
N SER A 127 -0.10 -13.11 -2.98
CA SER A 127 -0.27 -14.37 -2.26
C SER A 127 -1.00 -15.44 -3.09
N SER A 128 -1.95 -15.04 -3.95
CA SER A 128 -2.66 -15.97 -4.85
C SER A 128 -1.78 -16.58 -5.93
N LEU A 129 -0.70 -15.90 -6.34
CA LEU A 129 0.26 -16.44 -7.32
C LEU A 129 1.10 -17.56 -6.74
N ILE A 130 1.44 -17.49 -5.45
CA ILE A 130 2.32 -18.48 -4.79
C ILE A 130 1.54 -19.59 -4.10
N LYS A 131 0.29 -19.33 -3.69
CA LYS A 131 -0.56 -20.28 -2.93
C LYS A 131 -0.70 -21.67 -3.58
N PRO A 132 -0.88 -21.82 -4.90
CA PRO A 132 -0.98 -23.14 -5.55
C PRO A 132 0.28 -24.01 -5.40
N HIS A 133 1.42 -23.40 -5.05
CA HIS A 133 2.70 -24.08 -4.89
C HIS A 133 3.03 -24.41 -3.44
N LEU A 134 2.11 -24.19 -2.51
CA LEU A 134 2.32 -24.35 -1.07
C LEU A 134 1.40 -25.43 -0.49
N ASN A 135 1.89 -26.17 0.51
CA ASN A 135 1.12 -27.16 1.27
C ASN A 135 0.65 -26.63 2.64
N SER A 136 1.27 -25.55 3.12
CA SER A 136 0.92 -24.77 4.31
C SER A 136 1.09 -23.28 3.99
N TYR A 137 0.53 -22.40 4.82
CA TYR A 137 0.42 -20.97 4.50
C TYR A 137 0.98 -20.05 5.58
N ASN A 138 1.97 -20.51 6.33
CA ASN A 138 2.57 -19.73 7.41
C ASN A 138 3.53 -18.67 6.86
N PHE A 139 3.40 -17.42 7.32
CA PHE A 139 4.24 -16.34 6.82
C PHE A 139 4.75 -15.38 7.89
N VAL A 140 5.85 -14.70 7.58
CA VAL A 140 6.48 -13.66 8.39
C VAL A 140 6.53 -12.36 7.58
N ASP A 141 6.09 -11.24 8.18
CA ASP A 141 6.12 -9.91 7.55
C ASP A 141 7.22 -9.03 8.15
N LEU A 142 8.24 -8.71 7.35
CA LEU A 142 9.37 -7.87 7.73
C LEU A 142 9.20 -6.47 7.14
N PHE A 143 9.58 -5.43 7.88
CA PHE A 143 9.28 -4.03 7.50
C PHE A 143 7.77 -3.83 7.25
N ALA A 144 6.95 -4.45 8.10
CA ALA A 144 5.54 -4.70 7.82
C ALA A 144 4.70 -3.41 7.68
N GLY A 145 5.21 -2.28 8.17
CA GLY A 145 4.47 -1.05 8.22
C GLY A 145 3.20 -1.23 9.06
N CYS A 146 2.12 -0.55 8.65
CA CYS A 146 0.83 -0.75 9.31
C CYS A 146 0.23 -2.13 9.04
N GLY A 147 0.82 -2.96 8.17
CA GLY A 147 0.38 -4.32 7.88
C GLY A 147 -0.55 -4.44 6.68
N GLY A 148 -0.45 -3.55 5.69
CA GLY A 148 -1.21 -3.67 4.45
C GLY A 148 -0.89 -4.96 3.66
N MET A 149 0.37 -5.41 3.70
CA MET A 149 0.76 -6.67 3.07
C MET A 149 0.29 -7.89 3.89
N SER A 150 0.47 -7.85 5.22
CA SER A 150 -0.12 -8.80 6.16
C SER A 150 -1.62 -9.01 5.93
N GLU A 151 -2.43 -7.94 5.90
CA GLU A 151 -3.88 -8.01 5.71
C GLU A 151 -4.23 -8.71 4.39
N GLY A 152 -3.51 -8.43 3.30
CA GLY A 152 -3.74 -9.09 2.00
C GLY A 152 -3.41 -10.58 1.97
N PHE A 153 -2.36 -11.00 2.69
CA PHE A 153 -2.03 -12.42 2.86
C PHE A 153 -3.09 -13.13 3.72
N ILE A 154 -3.52 -12.51 4.81
CA ILE A 154 -4.59 -13.00 5.69
C ILE A 154 -5.92 -13.13 4.92
N MET A 155 -6.29 -12.15 4.09
CA MET A 155 -7.46 -12.21 3.21
C MET A 155 -7.46 -13.43 2.29
N ASN A 156 -6.27 -13.95 1.95
CA ASN A 156 -6.12 -15.15 1.13
C ASN A 156 -5.80 -16.41 1.97
N GLY A 157 -6.13 -16.41 3.27
CA GLY A 157 -6.04 -17.58 4.14
C GLY A 157 -4.62 -17.97 4.56
N PHE A 158 -3.65 -17.05 4.50
CA PHE A 158 -2.33 -17.28 5.08
C PHE A 158 -2.32 -17.02 6.60
N ASN A 159 -1.49 -17.77 7.32
CA ASN A 159 -1.37 -17.70 8.77
C ASN A 159 -0.18 -16.82 9.15
N LEU A 160 -0.45 -15.68 9.79
CA LEU A 160 0.59 -14.79 10.26
C LEU A 160 1.35 -15.45 11.42
N LEU A 161 2.67 -15.62 11.30
CA LEU A 161 3.51 -16.11 12.38
C LEU A 161 4.12 -14.95 13.17
N ALA A 162 4.81 -14.05 12.49
CA ALA A 162 5.53 -12.95 13.12
C ALA A 162 5.57 -11.70 12.24
N VAL A 163 5.70 -10.55 12.91
CA VAL A 163 5.79 -9.23 12.32
C VAL A 163 7.02 -8.51 12.85
N ASN A 164 7.78 -7.84 11.99
CA ASN A 164 8.80 -6.87 12.39
C ASN A 164 8.51 -5.47 11.83
N GLU A 165 8.58 -4.48 12.71
CA GLU A 165 8.48 -3.05 12.38
C GLU A 165 9.32 -2.25 13.39
N VAL A 166 9.97 -1.18 12.95
CA VAL A 166 10.88 -0.36 13.78
C VAL A 166 10.17 0.83 14.41
N ASP A 167 9.15 1.38 13.76
CA ASP A 167 8.38 2.50 14.31
C ASP A 167 7.28 2.01 15.24
N LYS A 168 7.41 2.36 16.52
CA LYS A 168 6.46 2.01 17.58
C LYS A 168 5.02 2.41 17.25
N ASN A 169 4.78 3.59 16.66
CA ASN A 169 3.41 4.05 16.37
C ASN A 169 2.78 3.25 15.23
N ILE A 170 3.60 2.85 14.25
CA ILE A 170 3.16 2.02 13.13
C ILE A 170 2.89 0.59 13.62
N MET A 171 3.77 0.06 14.47
CA MET A 171 3.57 -1.24 15.11
C MET A 171 2.29 -1.29 15.94
N LEU A 172 1.90 -0.19 16.62
CA LEU A 172 0.62 -0.12 17.34
C LEU A 172 -0.58 -0.37 16.41
N THR A 173 -0.58 0.22 15.21
CA THR A 173 -1.63 -0.05 14.21
C THR A 173 -1.60 -1.51 13.77
N ASN A 174 -0.43 -2.02 13.43
CA ASN A 174 -0.29 -3.40 12.95
C ASN A 174 -0.79 -4.41 14.01
N LYS A 175 -0.30 -4.28 15.24
CA LYS A 175 -0.70 -5.11 16.38
C LYS A 175 -2.20 -5.01 16.67
N PHE A 176 -2.77 -3.81 16.64
CA PHE A 176 -4.20 -3.62 16.91
C PHE A 176 -5.09 -4.40 15.93
N ASN A 177 -4.71 -4.46 14.65
CA ASN A 177 -5.52 -5.12 13.63
C ASN A 177 -5.25 -6.64 13.53
N HIS A 178 -4.03 -7.08 13.87
CA HIS A 178 -3.60 -8.45 13.60
C HIS A 178 -3.32 -9.33 14.83
N SER A 179 -3.41 -8.81 16.07
CA SER A 179 -3.16 -9.61 17.29
C SER A 179 -4.13 -10.77 17.51
N LYS A 180 -5.24 -10.81 16.77
CA LYS A 180 -6.15 -11.96 16.72
C LYS A 180 -5.62 -13.14 15.92
N TYR A 181 -4.55 -12.97 15.14
CA TYR A 181 -4.00 -14.00 14.25
C TYR A 181 -2.72 -14.66 14.79
N THR A 182 -2.01 -14.01 15.70
CA THR A 182 -0.77 -14.52 16.32
C THR A 182 -0.56 -13.91 17.70
N ASP A 183 0.32 -14.51 18.50
CA ASP A 183 0.61 -14.04 19.85
C ASP A 183 1.18 -12.61 19.85
N GLU A 184 0.82 -11.81 20.85
CA GLU A 184 1.31 -10.44 20.96
C GLU A 184 2.83 -10.31 21.04
N SER A 185 3.52 -11.33 21.54
CA SER A 185 4.98 -11.41 21.59
C SER A 185 5.62 -11.62 20.22
N HIS A 186 4.84 -12.03 19.21
CA HIS A 186 5.29 -12.20 17.83
C HIS A 186 5.19 -10.90 17.01
N PHE A 187 4.90 -9.77 17.66
CA PHE A 187 5.02 -8.42 17.09
C PHE A 187 6.34 -7.80 17.56
N ILE A 188 7.42 -8.08 16.82
CA ILE A 188 8.79 -7.68 17.16
C ILE A 188 9.01 -6.21 16.77
N LEU A 189 8.89 -5.32 17.76
CA LEU A 189 9.29 -3.92 17.63
C LEU A 189 10.81 -3.81 17.76
N GLY A 190 11.50 -3.54 16.65
CA GLY A 190 12.96 -3.46 16.68
C GLY A 190 13.58 -3.11 15.33
N ASP A 191 14.80 -2.58 15.39
CA ASP A 191 15.64 -2.37 14.21
C ASP A 191 16.20 -3.72 13.75
N ILE A 192 15.81 -4.14 12.55
CA ILE A 192 16.17 -5.43 11.96
C ILE A 192 17.68 -5.63 11.78
N THR A 193 18.48 -4.56 11.81
CA THR A 193 19.95 -4.64 11.75
C THR A 193 20.56 -5.22 13.03
N GLN A 194 19.81 -5.22 14.14
CA GLN A 194 20.27 -5.71 15.43
C GLN A 194 20.06 -7.23 15.54
N GLU A 195 21.11 -7.95 15.95
CA GLU A 195 21.04 -9.41 16.11
C GLU A 195 19.97 -9.84 17.12
N GLU A 196 19.74 -9.06 18.18
CA GLU A 196 18.65 -9.31 19.13
C GLU A 196 17.28 -9.33 18.45
N THR A 197 17.03 -8.36 17.55
CA THR A 197 15.78 -8.29 16.79
C THR A 197 15.66 -9.48 15.83
N LYS A 198 16.75 -9.83 15.11
CA LYS A 198 16.78 -11.02 14.24
C LYS A 198 16.47 -12.30 15.01
N GLN A 199 17.06 -12.46 16.20
CA GLN A 199 16.84 -13.63 17.04
C GLN A 199 15.40 -13.69 17.57
N GLN A 200 14.80 -12.57 17.96
CA GLN A 200 13.39 -12.53 18.35
C GLN A 200 12.46 -12.98 17.21
N ILE A 201 12.72 -12.53 15.97
CA ILE A 201 11.96 -12.95 14.79
C ILE A 201 12.08 -14.46 14.57
N ILE A 202 13.30 -15.00 14.66
CA ILE A 202 13.57 -16.44 14.47
C ILE A 202 12.91 -17.27 15.57
N ASN A 203 12.99 -16.82 16.83
CA ASN A 203 12.35 -17.49 17.96
C ASN A 203 10.82 -17.55 17.79
N ALA A 204 10.20 -16.49 17.27
CA ALA A 204 8.77 -16.48 16.97
C ALA A 204 8.36 -17.48 15.86
N CYS A 205 9.32 -17.96 15.07
CA CYS A 205 9.11 -18.99 14.06
C CYS A 205 9.37 -20.41 14.59
N GLU A 206 9.95 -20.59 15.78
CA GLU A 206 10.29 -21.91 16.31
C GLU A 206 9.04 -22.79 16.45
N GLY A 207 9.21 -24.08 16.14
CA GLY A 207 8.10 -25.05 16.15
C GLY A 207 7.15 -24.96 14.94
N HIS A 208 7.37 -24.02 14.02
CA HIS A 208 6.54 -23.85 12.82
C HIS A 208 7.40 -23.91 11.55
N SER A 209 6.87 -24.49 10.48
CA SER A 209 7.43 -24.27 9.14
C SER A 209 7.03 -22.88 8.67
N VAL A 210 7.99 -22.12 8.14
CA VAL A 210 7.71 -20.83 7.48
C VAL A 210 7.64 -21.08 5.98
N ASP A 211 6.50 -20.80 5.37
CA ASP A 211 6.28 -21.00 3.93
C ASP A 211 6.70 -19.77 3.14
N VAL A 212 6.47 -18.57 3.70
CA VAL A 212 6.73 -17.31 3.01
C VAL A 212 7.32 -16.27 3.97
N VAL A 213 8.39 -15.60 3.55
CA VAL A 213 8.82 -14.32 4.16
C VAL A 213 8.48 -13.19 3.21
N ILE A 214 7.71 -12.22 3.69
CA ILE A 214 7.31 -11.04 2.92
C ILE A 214 7.98 -9.80 3.50
N GLY A 215 8.30 -8.79 2.68
CA GLY A 215 8.70 -7.49 3.21
C GLY A 215 8.92 -6.41 2.16
N GLY A 216 8.90 -5.15 2.61
CA GLY A 216 9.13 -3.96 1.78
C GLY A 216 10.32 -3.14 2.29
N PRO A 217 11.56 -3.64 2.23
CA PRO A 217 12.72 -2.91 2.73
C PRO A 217 12.87 -1.55 2.00
N PRO A 218 13.09 -0.45 2.74
CA PRO A 218 13.05 0.89 2.17
C PRO A 218 14.19 1.13 1.16
N CYS A 219 13.85 1.76 0.03
CA CYS A 219 14.78 2.04 -1.06
C CYS A 219 15.59 3.36 -0.88
N GLN A 220 15.60 3.97 0.31
CA GLN A 220 16.15 5.31 0.53
C GLN A 220 17.69 5.38 0.52
N GLY A 221 18.40 4.26 0.68
CA GLY A 221 19.87 4.21 0.64
C GLY A 221 20.48 4.28 -0.76
N PHE A 222 19.72 3.98 -1.80
CA PHE A 222 20.24 3.63 -3.13
C PHE A 222 20.65 4.83 -4.01
N SER A 223 21.10 5.93 -3.39
CA SER A 223 21.69 7.06 -4.09
C SER A 223 23.04 6.68 -4.74
N TYR A 224 23.42 7.38 -5.81
CA TYR A 224 24.68 7.14 -6.55
C TYR A 224 25.95 7.26 -5.68
N ALA A 225 25.90 8.02 -4.59
CA ALA A 225 27.06 8.35 -3.75
C ALA A 225 27.29 7.40 -2.57
N GLY A 226 26.24 6.77 -2.02
CA GLY A 226 26.33 5.99 -0.77
C GLY A 226 26.59 4.49 -0.94
N TRP A 227 26.45 3.92 -2.14
CA TRP A 227 26.53 2.45 -2.33
C TRP A 227 27.94 1.87 -2.22
N ARG A 228 28.98 2.70 -2.40
CA ARG A 228 30.38 2.29 -2.28
C ARG A 228 30.99 2.60 -0.92
N ASP A 229 30.22 3.15 0.01
CA ASP A 229 30.65 3.28 1.39
C ASP A 229 30.10 2.09 2.19
N PRO A 230 30.94 1.11 2.58
CA PRO A 230 30.53 0.03 3.46
C PRO A 230 29.93 0.52 4.79
N ASN A 231 30.14 1.79 5.16
CA ASN A 231 29.63 2.41 6.37
C ASN A 231 28.28 3.16 6.20
N ASP A 232 27.69 3.24 4.99
CA ASP A 232 26.32 3.79 4.83
C ASP A 232 25.29 2.70 5.16
N THR A 233 24.79 2.74 6.39
CA THR A 233 23.81 1.81 6.97
C THR A 233 22.50 1.69 6.17
N ARG A 234 22.18 2.66 5.30
CA ARG A 234 20.93 2.66 4.53
C ARG A 234 20.94 1.73 3.32
N ASN A 235 22.10 1.25 2.89
CA ASN A 235 22.25 0.22 1.85
C ASN A 235 22.23 -1.21 2.39
N GLN A 236 22.11 -1.37 3.71
CA GLN A 236 22.20 -2.65 4.41
C GLN A 236 20.84 -3.32 4.62
N LEU A 237 19.73 -2.57 4.69
CA LEU A 237 18.42 -3.14 5.07
C LEU A 237 17.90 -4.24 4.14
N PHE A 238 18.17 -4.18 2.83
CA PHE A 238 17.81 -5.31 1.95
C PHE A 238 18.70 -6.54 2.20
N ARG A 239 19.96 -6.34 2.62
CA ARG A 239 20.87 -7.43 3.00
C ARG A 239 20.40 -8.07 4.30
N ASP A 240 19.90 -7.30 5.28
CA ASP A 240 19.27 -7.85 6.49
C ASP A 240 18.01 -8.65 6.16
N PHE A 241 17.21 -8.20 5.18
CA PHE A 241 16.09 -8.98 4.65
C PHE A 241 16.58 -10.32 4.05
N VAL A 242 17.59 -10.28 3.17
CA VAL A 242 18.19 -11.49 2.56
C VAL A 242 18.77 -12.41 3.65
N GLU A 243 19.41 -11.86 4.68
CA GLU A 243 19.97 -12.63 5.79
C GLU A 243 18.89 -13.36 6.59
N LEU A 244 17.78 -12.69 6.92
CA LEU A 244 16.65 -13.34 7.58
C LEU A 244 16.00 -14.40 6.70
N VAL A 245 15.84 -14.15 5.39
CA VAL A 245 15.39 -15.16 4.43
C VAL A 245 16.35 -16.36 4.40
N LYS A 246 17.67 -16.15 4.48
CA LYS A 246 18.67 -17.22 4.57
C LYS A 246 18.54 -18.03 5.87
N ARG A 247 18.30 -17.38 7.01
CA ARG A 247 18.21 -18.02 8.33
C ARG A 247 16.88 -18.76 8.53
N ILE A 248 15.77 -18.13 8.14
CA ILE A 248 14.42 -18.70 8.23
C ILE A 248 14.21 -19.77 7.14
N LYS A 249 14.81 -19.57 5.97
CA LYS A 249 14.77 -20.47 4.81
C LYS A 249 13.33 -20.85 4.38
N PRO A 250 12.44 -19.87 4.15
CA PRO A 250 11.07 -20.15 3.69
C PRO A 250 11.04 -20.78 2.29
N LYS A 251 9.92 -21.40 1.90
CA LYS A 251 9.77 -21.89 0.52
C LYS A 251 9.78 -20.75 -0.50
N PHE A 252 9.18 -19.61 -0.16
CA PHE A 252 9.19 -18.39 -0.95
C PHE A 252 9.66 -17.17 -0.15
N PHE A 253 10.26 -16.21 -0.83
CA PHE A 253 10.26 -14.83 -0.36
C PHE A 253 9.48 -13.94 -1.32
N VAL A 254 8.91 -12.86 -0.78
CA VAL A 254 8.27 -11.79 -1.55
C VAL A 254 8.84 -10.45 -1.08
N MET A 255 9.49 -9.74 -1.99
CA MET A 255 10.03 -8.40 -1.73
C MET A 255 9.28 -7.36 -2.56
N GLU A 256 8.61 -6.43 -1.89
CA GLU A 256 7.93 -5.30 -2.52
C GLU A 256 8.87 -4.09 -2.66
N ASN A 257 8.73 -3.35 -3.76
CA ASN A 257 9.35 -2.05 -3.90
C ASN A 257 8.65 -1.10 -4.89
N VAL A 258 9.09 0.16 -4.90
CA VAL A 258 8.64 1.18 -5.86
C VAL A 258 9.18 0.91 -7.26
N LEU A 259 8.44 1.29 -8.29
CA LEU A 259 8.81 1.06 -9.70
C LEU A 259 10.20 1.60 -10.09
N GLY A 260 10.65 2.66 -9.42
CA GLY A 260 11.97 3.26 -9.65
C GLY A 260 13.15 2.30 -9.46
N ILE A 261 12.98 1.23 -8.66
CA ILE A 261 14.02 0.22 -8.38
C ILE A 261 14.61 -0.37 -9.67
N LEU A 262 13.79 -0.57 -10.70
CA LEU A 262 14.19 -1.19 -11.96
C LEU A 262 15.18 -0.34 -12.77
N THR A 263 15.07 0.98 -12.67
CA THR A 263 15.90 1.94 -13.43
C THR A 263 17.07 2.48 -12.61
N MET A 264 17.05 2.21 -11.31
CA MET A 264 18.00 2.77 -10.37
C MET A 264 19.42 2.28 -10.65
N ARG A 265 20.39 3.20 -10.62
CA ARG A 265 21.78 2.94 -11.04
C ARG A 265 21.85 2.22 -12.40
N LYS A 266 21.02 2.64 -13.36
CA LYS A 266 20.91 2.03 -14.70
C LYS A 266 20.58 0.52 -14.65
N GLY A 267 19.77 0.10 -13.66
CA GLY A 267 19.35 -1.28 -13.46
C GLY A 267 20.33 -2.14 -12.65
N GLN A 268 21.41 -1.56 -12.11
CA GLN A 268 22.36 -2.32 -11.29
C GLN A 268 21.74 -2.78 -9.96
N ALA A 269 20.86 -1.97 -9.36
CA ALA A 269 20.28 -2.28 -8.06
C ALA A 269 19.43 -3.55 -8.07
N ILE A 270 18.60 -3.74 -9.11
CA ILE A 270 17.76 -4.93 -9.21
C ILE A 270 18.60 -6.20 -9.46
N LYS A 271 19.71 -6.09 -10.21
CA LYS A 271 20.65 -7.20 -10.43
C LYS A 271 21.29 -7.65 -9.13
N GLU A 272 21.81 -6.70 -8.34
CA GLU A 272 22.42 -7.00 -7.04
C GLU A 272 21.45 -7.63 -6.04
N ILE A 273 20.16 -7.25 -6.09
CA ILE A 273 19.12 -7.88 -5.27
C ILE A 273 18.90 -9.33 -5.72
N ILE A 274 18.75 -9.57 -7.03
CA ILE A 274 18.56 -10.91 -7.58
C ILE A 274 19.75 -11.82 -7.23
N GLU A 275 20.98 -11.34 -7.51
CA GLU A 275 22.22 -12.06 -7.22
C GLU A 275 22.33 -12.41 -5.72
N ALA A 276 21.94 -11.51 -4.82
CA ALA A 276 21.99 -11.76 -3.37
C ALA A 276 21.05 -12.90 -2.92
N PHE A 277 19.89 -13.06 -3.57
CA PHE A 277 18.97 -14.17 -3.29
C PHE A 277 19.41 -15.48 -3.96
N GLU A 278 19.97 -15.41 -5.16
CA GLU A 278 20.54 -16.57 -5.86
C GLU A 278 21.73 -17.15 -5.09
N GLU A 279 22.59 -16.30 -4.50
CA GLU A 279 23.71 -16.70 -3.64
C GLU A 279 23.28 -17.51 -2.41
N ILE A 280 22.06 -17.29 -1.90
CA ILE A 280 21.51 -18.04 -0.76
C ILE A 280 20.61 -19.21 -1.21
N GLY A 281 20.59 -19.52 -2.51
CA GLY A 281 19.99 -20.72 -3.08
C GLY A 281 18.56 -20.57 -3.60
N TYR A 282 18.06 -19.35 -3.82
CA TYR A 282 16.73 -19.13 -4.39
C TYR A 282 16.80 -18.93 -5.90
N HIS A 283 15.85 -19.53 -6.61
CA HIS A 283 15.51 -19.12 -7.96
C HIS A 283 14.64 -17.87 -7.91
N VAL A 284 15.07 -16.78 -8.56
CA VAL A 284 14.31 -15.51 -8.57
C VAL A 284 13.58 -15.35 -9.89
N ASN A 285 12.26 -15.21 -9.81
CA ASN A 285 11.41 -15.01 -10.99
C ASN A 285 11.61 -13.60 -11.59
N PRO A 286 11.28 -13.40 -12.88
CA PRO A 286 11.26 -12.07 -13.47
C PRO A 286 10.43 -11.09 -12.62
N PRO A 287 10.96 -9.90 -12.26
CA PRO A 287 10.24 -8.96 -11.41
C PRO A 287 8.88 -8.56 -11.99
N LEU A 288 7.82 -8.75 -11.21
CA LEU A 288 6.45 -8.43 -11.62
C LEU A 288 6.24 -6.91 -11.57
N LYS A 289 5.63 -6.35 -12.61
CA LYS A 289 5.27 -4.93 -12.68
C LYS A 289 3.77 -4.80 -12.55
N LEU A 290 3.31 -4.42 -11.38
CA LEU A 290 1.89 -4.39 -11.06
C LEU A 290 1.39 -2.96 -10.99
N ASN A 291 0.20 -2.71 -11.55
CA ASN A 291 -0.58 -1.52 -11.28
C ASN A 291 -1.83 -1.95 -10.51
N ALA A 292 -1.99 -1.46 -9.28
CA ALA A 292 -3.04 -1.90 -8.37
C ALA A 292 -4.46 -1.77 -8.95
N ALA A 293 -4.68 -0.77 -9.82
CA ALA A 293 -5.94 -0.59 -10.54
C ALA A 293 -6.36 -1.81 -11.36
N ASN A 294 -5.40 -2.54 -11.92
CA ASN A 294 -5.67 -3.75 -12.69
C ASN A 294 -6.15 -4.94 -11.84
N PHE A 295 -6.17 -4.80 -10.51
CA PHE A 295 -6.44 -5.90 -9.58
C PHE A 295 -7.45 -5.51 -8.49
N GLY A 296 -8.38 -4.61 -8.83
CA GLY A 296 -9.52 -4.27 -7.96
C GLY A 296 -9.24 -3.21 -6.91
N VAL A 297 -8.05 -2.60 -6.90
CA VAL A 297 -7.76 -1.46 -6.02
C VAL A 297 -8.21 -0.16 -6.73
N PRO A 298 -9.00 0.72 -6.10
CA PRO A 298 -9.45 1.98 -6.71
C PRO A 298 -8.36 3.07 -6.75
N GLN A 299 -7.16 2.70 -7.19
CA GLN A 299 -5.96 3.54 -7.22
C GLN A 299 -4.97 3.11 -8.29
N LYS A 300 -4.50 4.08 -9.07
CA LYS A 300 -3.37 3.93 -10.00
C LYS A 300 -2.06 3.94 -9.21
N ARG A 301 -1.64 2.78 -8.68
CA ARG A 301 -0.40 2.59 -7.90
C ARG A 301 0.47 1.53 -8.54
N LYS A 302 1.63 1.94 -9.07
CA LYS A 302 2.60 1.01 -9.66
C LYS A 302 3.59 0.50 -8.62
N ARG A 303 3.85 -0.81 -8.63
CA ARG A 303 4.80 -1.51 -7.76
C ARG A 303 5.56 -2.60 -8.49
N VAL A 304 6.71 -2.93 -7.94
CA VAL A 304 7.54 -4.05 -8.37
C VAL A 304 7.52 -5.08 -7.27
N ILE A 305 7.23 -6.32 -7.63
CA ILE A 305 7.25 -7.46 -6.72
C ILE A 305 8.32 -8.42 -7.21
N ILE A 306 9.26 -8.76 -6.34
CA ILE A 306 10.31 -9.75 -6.59
C ILE A 306 9.94 -10.99 -5.80
N ILE A 307 9.78 -12.12 -6.48
CA ILE A 307 9.41 -13.39 -5.87
C ILE A 307 10.48 -14.40 -6.19
N GLY A 308 11.01 -15.07 -5.17
CA GLY A 308 11.90 -16.20 -5.38
C GLY A 308 11.46 -17.41 -4.57
N SER A 309 11.82 -18.59 -5.07
CA SER A 309 11.52 -19.89 -4.49
C SER A 309 12.79 -20.72 -4.30
N LEU A 310 12.80 -21.58 -3.29
CA LEU A 310 13.84 -22.62 -3.16
C LEU A 310 13.73 -23.71 -4.23
N ASP A 311 12.56 -23.83 -4.85
CA ASP A 311 12.28 -24.75 -5.94
C ASP A 311 12.52 -24.03 -7.28
N PRO A 312 13.56 -24.41 -8.06
CA PRO A 312 13.89 -23.75 -9.32
C PRO A 312 12.93 -24.07 -10.46
N ASP A 313 12.06 -25.08 -10.30
CA ASP A 313 11.08 -25.46 -11.33
C ASP A 313 9.80 -24.61 -11.25
N ILE A 314 9.64 -23.81 -10.19
CA ILE A 314 8.51 -22.90 -10.04
C ILE A 314 8.75 -21.60 -10.79
N THR A 315 7.92 -21.37 -11.81
CA THR A 315 7.86 -20.09 -12.53
C THR A 315 6.62 -19.31 -12.13
N ILE A 316 6.80 -18.06 -11.69
CA ILE A 316 5.73 -17.09 -11.45
C ILE A 316 5.76 -16.05 -12.56
N GLU A 317 4.74 -16.08 -13.41
CA GLU A 317 4.62 -15.17 -14.55
C GLU A 317 3.91 -13.86 -14.18
N GLN A 318 4.08 -12.86 -15.04
CA GLN A 318 3.33 -11.61 -14.97
C GLN A 318 1.83 -11.90 -15.06
N PRO A 319 1.02 -11.61 -14.02
CA PRO A 319 -0.41 -11.86 -14.08
C PRO A 319 -1.06 -10.93 -15.10
N LEU A 320 -2.06 -11.46 -15.81
CA LEU A 320 -2.96 -10.67 -16.63
C LEU A 320 -3.81 -9.74 -15.75
N PRO A 321 -4.11 -8.52 -16.22
CA PRO A 321 -5.07 -7.66 -15.55
C PRO A 321 -6.41 -8.35 -15.31
N LEU A 322 -7.00 -8.15 -14.12
CA LEU A 322 -8.38 -8.54 -13.84
C LEU A 322 -9.36 -7.41 -14.15
N PHE A 323 -8.91 -6.15 -14.07
CA PHE A 323 -9.70 -4.97 -14.37
C PHE A 323 -8.99 -4.16 -15.45
N GLU A 324 -9.74 -3.73 -16.46
CA GLU A 324 -9.22 -2.97 -17.60
C GLU A 324 -10.28 -1.97 -18.11
N GLU A 325 -9.84 -0.78 -18.49
CA GLU A 325 -10.72 0.16 -19.20
C GLU A 325 -10.92 -0.33 -20.64
N ASP A 326 -12.13 -0.15 -21.18
CA ASP A 326 -12.49 -0.47 -22.56
C ASP A 326 -12.28 -1.95 -22.96
N SER A 327 -12.35 -2.88 -21.99
CA SER A 327 -12.29 -4.33 -22.23
C SER A 327 -13.67 -4.94 -22.47
N LEU A 328 -13.74 -5.93 -23.37
CA LEU A 328 -14.95 -6.73 -23.63
C LEU A 328 -15.12 -7.91 -22.66
N ILE A 329 -14.07 -8.26 -21.92
CA ILE A 329 -14.01 -9.49 -21.11
C ILE A 329 -13.67 -9.25 -19.63
N ALA A 330 -13.15 -8.06 -19.31
CA ALA A 330 -12.80 -7.66 -17.95
C ALA A 330 -13.65 -6.47 -17.52
N PRO A 331 -14.08 -6.39 -16.24
CA PRO A 331 -14.81 -5.25 -15.73
C PRO A 331 -13.97 -3.97 -15.77
N PRO A 332 -14.62 -2.79 -15.86
CA PRO A 332 -13.92 -1.51 -15.78
C PRO A 332 -13.27 -1.34 -14.40
N PHE A 333 -12.28 -0.45 -14.31
CA PHE A 333 -11.61 -0.19 -13.04
C PHE A 333 -12.58 0.22 -11.93
N VAL A 334 -12.28 -0.18 -10.69
CA VAL A 334 -12.96 0.30 -9.50
C VAL A 334 -12.74 1.80 -9.37
N THR A 335 -13.83 2.55 -9.30
CA THR A 335 -13.81 4.02 -9.36
C THR A 335 -13.75 4.66 -7.99
N VAL A 336 -13.50 5.98 -7.95
CA VAL A 336 -13.64 6.77 -6.72
C VAL A 336 -15.08 6.68 -6.18
N ARG A 337 -16.08 6.64 -7.08
CA ARG A 337 -17.49 6.49 -6.71
C ARG A 337 -17.76 5.16 -6.01
N ASP A 338 -17.26 4.07 -6.55
CA ASP A 338 -17.38 2.74 -5.90
C ASP A 338 -16.74 2.74 -4.51
N ALA A 339 -15.59 3.43 -4.38
CA ALA A 339 -14.77 3.40 -3.19
C ALA A 339 -15.30 4.27 -2.04
N ILE A 340 -15.80 5.47 -2.32
CA ILE A 340 -16.15 6.44 -1.26
C ILE A 340 -17.52 7.10 -1.44
N GLY A 341 -18.24 6.83 -2.54
CA GLY A 341 -19.47 7.54 -2.89
C GLY A 341 -20.61 7.35 -1.88
N ASN A 342 -20.60 6.25 -1.12
CA ASN A 342 -21.60 5.95 -0.10
C ASN A 342 -21.09 6.20 1.33
N LEU A 343 -19.92 6.84 1.53
CA LEU A 343 -19.46 7.26 2.86
C LEU A 343 -20.22 8.52 3.32
N PRO A 344 -20.38 8.72 4.64
CA PRO A 344 -21.06 9.92 5.15
C PRO A 344 -20.30 11.20 4.79
N HIS A 345 -21.06 12.24 4.47
CA HIS A 345 -20.52 13.59 4.25
C HIS A 345 -19.85 14.11 5.52
N ILE A 346 -18.70 14.78 5.36
CA ILE A 346 -18.01 15.47 6.47
C ILE A 346 -17.51 16.83 6.01
N GLU A 347 -17.52 17.79 6.93
CA GLU A 347 -17.01 19.14 6.69
C GLU A 347 -15.48 19.19 6.67
N ASP A 348 -14.92 20.27 6.13
CA ASP A 348 -13.47 20.54 6.17
C ASP A 348 -12.94 20.61 7.61
N GLY A 349 -11.98 19.73 7.92
CA GLY A 349 -11.45 19.51 9.27
C GLY A 349 -12.37 18.75 10.22
N GLY A 350 -13.53 18.29 9.75
CA GLY A 350 -14.50 17.51 10.52
C GLY A 350 -14.28 16.01 10.45
N GLY A 351 -15.34 15.27 10.83
CA GLY A 351 -15.36 13.82 10.90
C GLY A 351 -14.99 13.27 12.28
N GLU A 352 -15.07 11.95 12.43
CA GLU A 352 -14.97 11.26 13.71
C GLU A 352 -13.99 10.08 13.64
N LEU A 353 -13.34 9.78 14.77
CA LEU A 353 -12.44 8.62 14.87
C LEU A 353 -13.21 7.30 14.83
N GLU A 354 -14.44 7.30 15.33
CA GLU A 354 -15.36 6.18 15.35
C GLU A 354 -16.77 6.76 15.24
N MET A 355 -17.56 6.25 14.31
CA MET A 355 -18.97 6.62 14.18
C MET A 355 -19.82 5.42 13.76
N ASP A 356 -21.06 5.38 14.27
CA ASP A 356 -22.06 4.45 13.78
C ASP A 356 -22.61 4.96 12.44
N TYR A 357 -22.59 4.09 11.44
CA TYR A 357 -23.09 4.42 10.11
C TYR A 357 -23.76 3.21 9.46
N GLU A 358 -24.84 3.47 8.74
CA GLU A 358 -25.55 2.47 7.94
C GLU A 358 -25.60 2.95 6.50
N PHE A 359 -25.11 2.10 5.59
CA PHE A 359 -25.14 2.37 4.16
C PHE A 359 -26.57 2.25 3.65
N VAL A 360 -27.06 3.29 2.98
CA VAL A 360 -28.38 3.27 2.32
C VAL A 360 -28.38 2.28 1.15
N LEU A 361 -27.31 2.29 0.37
CA LEU A 361 -27.04 1.34 -0.70
C LEU A 361 -25.55 1.00 -0.66
N LYS A 362 -25.21 -0.27 -0.88
CA LYS A 362 -23.82 -0.73 -0.93
C LYS A 362 -23.43 -1.01 -2.37
N SER A 363 -22.30 -0.46 -2.79
CA SER A 363 -21.60 -0.95 -3.98
C SER A 363 -21.00 -2.33 -3.70
N PRO A 364 -20.64 -3.13 -4.73
CA PRO A 364 -19.86 -4.34 -4.51
C PRO A 364 -18.57 -4.08 -3.72
N TYR A 365 -17.95 -2.90 -3.91
CA TYR A 365 -16.75 -2.52 -3.18
C TYR A 365 -17.05 -2.22 -1.70
N ASP A 366 -18.20 -1.63 -1.37
CA ASP A 366 -18.63 -1.44 0.03
C ASP A 366 -18.79 -2.79 0.74
N MET A 367 -19.42 -3.75 0.07
CA MET A 367 -19.60 -5.11 0.60
C MET A 367 -18.25 -5.80 0.85
N LEU A 368 -17.30 -5.64 -0.08
CA LEU A 368 -15.93 -6.15 0.09
C LEU A 368 -15.21 -5.50 1.26
N MET A 369 -15.27 -4.16 1.38
CA MET A 369 -14.58 -3.43 2.47
C MET A 369 -15.21 -3.72 3.84
N GLN A 370 -16.49 -4.07 3.89
CA GLN A 370 -17.17 -4.54 5.10
C GLN A 370 -16.97 -6.03 5.38
N LYS A 371 -16.20 -6.74 4.55
CA LYS A 371 -15.95 -8.19 4.64
C LYS A 371 -17.24 -9.02 4.57
N GLU A 372 -18.27 -8.52 3.88
CA GLU A 372 -19.54 -9.24 3.65
C GLU A 372 -19.44 -10.23 2.49
N ILE A 373 -18.52 -9.95 1.56
CA ILE A 373 -18.18 -10.81 0.43
C ILE A 373 -16.67 -10.94 0.32
N ASP A 374 -16.20 -12.04 -0.25
CA ASP A 374 -14.81 -12.19 -0.64
C ASP A 374 -14.52 -11.50 -1.98
N PHE A 375 -13.26 -11.55 -2.41
CA PHE A 375 -12.85 -10.93 -3.65
C PHE A 375 -13.47 -11.60 -4.88
N ASP A 376 -13.66 -12.92 -4.87
CA ASP A 376 -14.16 -13.65 -6.04
C ASP A 376 -15.61 -13.25 -6.30
N LYS A 377 -16.42 -13.17 -5.24
CA LYS A 377 -17.78 -12.64 -5.33
C LYS A 377 -17.81 -11.15 -5.70
N PHE A 378 -16.87 -10.35 -5.19
CA PHE A 378 -16.72 -8.95 -5.60
C PHE A 378 -16.42 -8.82 -7.10
N TYR A 379 -15.48 -9.62 -7.61
CA TYR A 379 -15.10 -9.64 -9.02
C TYR A 379 -16.30 -10.02 -9.90
N ASP A 380 -17.03 -11.08 -9.54
CA ASP A 380 -18.23 -11.49 -10.25
C ASP A 380 -19.28 -10.37 -10.30
N LEU A 381 -19.51 -9.66 -9.20
CA LEU A 381 -20.45 -8.53 -9.17
C LEU A 381 -19.98 -7.38 -10.06
N MET A 382 -18.68 -7.11 -10.14
CA MET A 382 -18.12 -6.09 -11.02
C MET A 382 -18.23 -6.47 -12.51
N CYS A 383 -18.10 -7.75 -12.86
CA CYS A 383 -18.32 -8.24 -14.23
C CYS A 383 -19.76 -8.10 -14.70
N ASN A 384 -20.72 -8.04 -13.77
CA ASN A 384 -22.16 -7.95 -14.06
C ASN A 384 -22.71 -6.52 -13.94
N LYS A 385 -21.85 -5.53 -13.67
CA LYS A 385 -22.20 -4.10 -13.57
C LYS A 385 -22.15 -3.45 -14.95
#